data_AF-A0AAC9FYR0-F1
#
_entry.id   AF-A0AAC9FYR0-F1
#
_cell.length_a   1.000
_cell.length_b   1.000
_cell.length_c   1.000
_cell.angle_alpha   90.00
_cell.angle_beta   90.00
_cell.angle_gamma   90.00
#
_symmetry.space_group_name_H-M   'P 1'
#
loop_
_entity.id
_entity.type
_entity.pdbx_description
1 polymer ?
#
loop_
_entity_poly.entity_id
_entity_poly.type
_entity_poly.pdbx_seq_one_letter_code
_entity_poly.pdbx_strand_id
1 'polypeptide(L)'
;MVEKTSSESFYGYLKITYSHPGFGDHTFTAEDEYGYLLGDEEFFRISPRTQKLGGHDYYLVVKFRKGLNVGELYRLDKTGETVSAHLELDGIEGDKNASGTFLLKKGGDYPVGEFKIFEEGVFSASGEFEYKEVKDKLNAKVN
;
A
#
# COMPACT_ATOMS: atom_id res chain seq x y z
N MET A 1 -12.36 -25.96 -9.24
CA MET A 1 -12.74 -24.61 -9.71
C MET A 1 -11.66 -23.67 -9.22
N VAL A 2 -10.96 -22.98 -10.12
CA VAL A 2 -9.99 -21.95 -9.71
C VAL A 2 -10.80 -20.67 -9.62
N GLU A 3 -11.18 -20.27 -8.41
CA GLU A 3 -11.73 -18.94 -8.18
C GLU A 3 -10.67 -17.92 -8.59
N LYS A 4 -10.87 -17.30 -9.75
CA LYS A 4 -10.14 -16.08 -10.11
C LYS A 4 -10.67 -14.98 -9.21
N THR A 5 -10.07 -14.79 -8.04
CA THR A 5 -10.18 -13.52 -7.32
C THR A 5 -9.45 -12.47 -8.14
N SER A 6 -10.14 -11.83 -9.08
CA SER A 6 -9.57 -10.71 -9.84
C SER A 6 -9.41 -9.53 -8.91
N SER A 7 -8.17 -9.13 -8.61
CA SER A 7 -7.92 -7.87 -7.91
C SER A 7 -8.34 -6.71 -8.80
N GLU A 8 -9.30 -5.91 -8.35
CA GLU A 8 -9.67 -4.64 -8.97
C GLU A 8 -8.54 -3.63 -8.74
N SER A 9 -8.20 -2.88 -9.79
CA SER A 9 -7.29 -1.75 -9.68
C SER A 9 -8.08 -0.47 -9.49
N PHE A 10 -7.70 0.30 -8.47
CA PHE A 10 -8.26 1.59 -8.13
C PHE A 10 -7.39 2.71 -8.66
N TYR A 11 -8.06 3.82 -8.95
CA TYR A 11 -7.44 5.12 -9.21
C TYR A 11 -7.18 5.82 -7.87
N GLY A 12 -6.15 6.64 -7.77
CA GLY A 12 -5.95 7.42 -6.56
C GLY A 12 -4.57 8.02 -6.40
N TYR A 13 -4.27 8.45 -5.17
CA TYR A 13 -3.01 9.03 -4.78
C TYR A 13 -2.22 8.07 -3.88
N LEU A 14 -0.91 8.00 -4.11
CA LEU A 14 0.02 7.25 -3.29
C LEU A 14 1.34 8.00 -3.23
N LYS A 15 1.82 8.26 -2.01
CA LYS A 15 3.17 8.76 -1.77
C LYS A 15 3.85 7.89 -0.74
N ILE A 16 5.09 7.49 -1.04
CA ILE A 16 5.90 6.63 -0.18
C ILE A 16 7.29 7.23 -0.09
N THR A 17 7.77 7.41 1.12
CA THR A 17 9.17 7.71 1.42
C THR A 17 9.82 6.46 1.99
N TYR A 18 10.83 5.97 1.29
CA TYR A 18 11.72 4.89 1.71
C TYR A 18 12.94 5.51 2.40
N SER A 19 13.29 5.01 3.58
CA SER A 19 14.41 5.49 4.37
C SER A 19 15.33 4.32 4.72
N HIS A 20 16.58 4.41 4.27
CA HIS A 20 17.64 3.45 4.57
C HIS A 20 18.85 4.16 5.22
N PRO A 21 19.41 3.67 6.35
CA PRO A 21 20.51 4.33 7.04
C PRO A 21 21.76 4.59 6.17
N GLY A 22 22.02 3.72 5.19
CA GLY A 22 23.17 3.82 4.30
C GLY A 22 22.92 4.56 2.98
N PHE A 23 21.67 4.73 2.54
CA PHE A 23 21.34 5.27 1.21
C PHE A 23 20.54 6.58 1.27
N GLY A 24 20.07 6.96 2.46
CA GLY A 24 19.25 8.14 2.68
C GLY A 24 17.78 7.89 2.36
N ASP A 25 17.09 8.99 2.05
CA ASP A 25 15.64 8.99 1.80
C ASP A 25 15.34 9.10 0.30
N HIS A 26 14.40 8.29 -0.17
CA HIS A 26 13.90 8.32 -1.53
C HIS A 26 12.37 8.32 -1.54
N THR A 27 11.77 9.15 -2.39
CA THR A 27 10.31 9.27 -2.46
C THR A 27 9.78 8.84 -3.82
N PHE A 28 8.74 8.02 -3.79
CA PHE A 28 7.89 7.69 -4.92
C PHE A 28 6.53 8.36 -4.73
N THR A 29 6.01 8.96 -5.80
CA THR A 29 4.66 9.53 -5.82
C THR A 29 3.96 9.06 -7.09
N ALA A 30 2.74 8.57 -6.94
CA ALA A 30 1.79 8.36 -8.02
C ALA A 30 0.54 9.17 -7.71
N GLU A 31 0.23 10.12 -8.57
CA GLU A 31 -0.99 10.92 -8.47
C GLU A 31 -1.91 10.47 -9.59
N ASP A 32 -3.14 10.10 -9.25
CA ASP A 32 -4.18 9.92 -10.25
C ASP A 32 -3.82 8.82 -11.27
N GLU A 33 -3.27 7.71 -10.77
CA GLU A 33 -2.85 6.54 -11.56
C GLU A 33 -3.53 5.24 -11.11
N TYR A 34 -3.65 4.27 -12.02
CA TYR A 34 -4.05 2.90 -11.74
C TYR A 34 -2.82 1.99 -11.54
N GLY A 35 -3.03 0.85 -10.90
CA GLY A 35 -2.07 -0.25 -10.85
C GLY A 35 -1.25 -0.31 -9.56
N TYR A 36 -1.41 0.64 -8.65
CA TYR A 36 -0.73 0.67 -7.34
C TYR A 36 -1.67 0.52 -6.16
N LEU A 37 -2.93 0.94 -6.32
CA LEU A 37 -3.99 0.76 -5.33
C LEU A 37 -4.89 -0.34 -5.86
N LEU A 38 -4.96 -1.45 -5.16
CA LEU A 38 -5.69 -2.65 -5.56
C LEU A 38 -6.67 -3.04 -4.46
N GLY A 39 -7.60 -3.92 -4.80
CA GLY A 39 -8.50 -4.54 -3.83
C GLY A 39 -9.20 -5.76 -4.39
N ASP A 40 -9.77 -6.56 -3.50
CA ASP A 40 -10.67 -7.66 -3.82
C ASP A 40 -11.90 -7.58 -2.90
N GLU A 41 -12.68 -8.65 -2.79
CA GLU A 41 -13.90 -8.66 -1.97
C GLU A 41 -13.61 -8.45 -0.47
N GLU A 42 -12.44 -8.85 0.02
CA GLU A 42 -12.12 -8.86 1.45
C GLU A 42 -11.07 -7.83 1.85
N PHE A 43 -10.17 -7.44 0.92
CA PHE A 43 -9.00 -6.65 1.23
C PHE A 43 -8.77 -5.50 0.26
N PHE A 44 -8.11 -4.46 0.77
CA PHE A 44 -7.37 -3.49 -0.02
C PHE A 44 -5.88 -3.84 -0.02
N ARG A 45 -5.17 -3.43 -1.07
CA ARG A 45 -3.71 -3.59 -1.20
C ARG A 45 -3.07 -2.34 -1.80
N ILE A 46 -2.03 -1.84 -1.16
CA ILE A 46 -1.11 -0.83 -1.70
C ILE A 46 0.11 -1.60 -2.22
N SER A 47 0.38 -1.51 -3.50
CA SER A 47 1.41 -2.26 -4.20
C SER A 47 2.01 -1.39 -5.30
N PRO A 48 2.93 -0.44 -4.98
CA PRO A 48 3.58 0.44 -5.95
C PRO A 48 4.38 -0.30 -7.04
N ARG A 49 4.43 -1.64 -7.06
CA ARG A 49 5.42 -2.45 -7.80
C ARG A 49 6.83 -2.16 -7.29
N THR A 50 7.81 -2.87 -7.81
CA THR A 50 9.22 -2.58 -7.49
C THR A 50 9.60 -1.21 -8.03
N GLN A 51 10.11 -0.36 -7.15
CA GLN A 51 10.53 1.00 -7.45
C GLN A 51 12.06 1.09 -7.44
N LYS A 52 12.64 1.49 -8.57
CA LYS A 52 14.09 1.68 -8.68
C LYS A 52 14.48 3.11 -8.32
N LEU A 53 15.04 3.32 -7.13
CA LEU A 53 15.34 4.64 -6.57
C LEU A 53 16.76 4.65 -5.99
N GLY A 54 17.53 5.70 -6.25
CA GLY A 54 18.89 5.82 -5.71
C GLY A 54 19.87 4.71 -6.16
N GLY A 55 19.53 3.95 -7.22
CA GLY A 55 20.30 2.78 -7.67
C GLY A 55 19.86 1.45 -7.06
N HIS A 56 18.85 1.45 -6.19
CA HIS A 56 18.34 0.29 -5.47
C HIS A 56 16.90 -0.04 -5.85
N ASP A 57 16.52 -1.31 -5.73
CA ASP A 57 15.18 -1.81 -6.00
C ASP A 57 14.39 -1.96 -4.70
N TYR A 58 13.36 -1.13 -4.51
CA TYR A 58 12.47 -1.16 -3.35
C TYR A 58 11.18 -1.87 -3.69
N TYR A 59 10.84 -2.92 -2.93
CA TYR A 59 9.55 -3.59 -3.02
C TYR A 59 8.73 -3.34 -1.76
N LEU A 60 7.44 -3.07 -1.95
CA LEU A 60 6.49 -2.84 -0.87
C LEU A 60 5.12 -3.38 -1.26
N VAL A 61 4.49 -4.11 -0.35
CA VAL A 61 3.07 -4.41 -0.38
C VAL A 61 2.49 -4.18 1.01
N VAL A 62 1.41 -3.41 1.12
CA VAL A 62 0.59 -3.31 2.33
C VAL A 62 -0.80 -3.85 2.02
N LYS A 63 -1.26 -4.83 2.80
CA LYS A 63 -2.59 -5.44 2.66
C LYS A 63 -3.39 -5.16 3.93
N PHE A 64 -4.64 -4.73 3.80
CA PHE A 64 -5.51 -4.47 4.94
C PHE A 64 -6.95 -4.89 4.66
N ARG A 65 -7.65 -5.41 5.67
CA ARG A 65 -9.06 -5.84 5.52
C ARG A 65 -9.96 -4.66 5.17
N LYS A 66 -11.03 -4.93 4.43
CA LYS A 66 -12.14 -3.99 4.32
C LYS A 66 -12.88 -3.89 5.66
N GLY A 67 -13.46 -2.72 5.95
CA GLY A 67 -14.26 -2.49 7.16
C GLY A 67 -13.47 -2.24 8.45
N LEU A 68 -12.18 -1.87 8.37
CA LEU A 68 -11.43 -1.42 9.54
C LEU A 68 -12.06 -0.17 10.17
N ASN A 69 -11.97 -0.08 11.51
CA ASN A 69 -12.35 1.11 12.25
C ASN A 69 -11.48 2.31 11.84
N VAL A 70 -12.14 3.41 11.50
CA VAL A 70 -11.49 4.69 11.20
C VAL A 70 -10.97 5.32 12.50
N GLY A 71 -9.76 5.87 12.46
CA GLY A 71 -9.11 6.50 13.61
C GLY A 71 -8.41 5.54 14.57
N GLU A 72 -8.53 4.23 14.37
CA GLU A 72 -7.80 3.22 15.14
C GLU A 72 -6.39 3.03 14.59
N LEU A 73 -5.39 3.01 15.50
CA LEU A 73 -3.99 2.76 15.15
C LEU A 73 -3.70 1.26 15.23
N TYR A 74 -3.58 0.62 14.08
CA TYR A 74 -3.24 -0.79 13.96
C TYR A 74 -1.73 -0.98 14.06
N ARG A 75 -1.27 -1.86 14.95
CA ARG A 75 0.13 -2.29 15.03
C ARG A 75 0.31 -3.58 14.25
N LEU A 76 1.34 -3.63 13.40
CA LEU A 76 1.71 -4.82 12.64
C LEU A 76 2.80 -5.55 13.44
N ASP A 77 2.52 -6.79 13.85
CA ASP A 77 3.36 -7.60 14.76
C ASP A 77 3.84 -8.92 14.13
N LYS A 78 4.04 -8.93 12.81
CA LYS A 78 4.45 -10.09 12.00
C LYS A 78 3.42 -11.22 11.86
N THR A 79 2.29 -11.20 12.58
CA THR A 79 1.23 -12.24 12.47
C THR A 79 0.12 -11.86 11.49
N GLY A 80 -0.18 -10.56 11.37
CA GLY A 80 -0.86 -9.90 10.24
C GLY A 80 -2.16 -10.51 9.72
N GLU A 81 -3.20 -10.70 10.55
CA GLU A 81 -4.53 -11.10 10.07
C GLU A 81 -5.40 -9.93 9.55
N THR A 82 -5.17 -8.73 10.10
CA THR A 82 -5.99 -7.54 9.87
C THR A 82 -5.31 -6.53 8.95
N VAL A 83 -4.03 -6.28 9.21
CA VAL A 83 -3.12 -5.50 8.36
C VAL A 83 -1.80 -6.26 8.30
N SER A 84 -1.23 -6.41 7.11
CA SER A 84 0.08 -7.01 6.90
C SER A 84 0.87 -6.19 5.88
N ALA A 85 2.20 -6.27 5.97
CA ALA A 85 3.09 -5.58 5.06
C ALA A 85 4.29 -6.46 4.71
N HIS A 86 4.76 -6.33 3.48
CA HIS A 86 5.97 -6.99 2.98
C HIS A 86 6.89 -5.92 2.38
N LEU A 87 8.17 -6.00 2.73
CA LEU A 87 9.24 -5.11 2.31
C LEU A 87 10.41 -5.94 1.77
N GLU A 88 10.97 -5.55 0.63
CA GLU A 88 12.25 -6.08 0.14
C GLU A 88 13.11 -4.94 -0.40
N LEU A 89 14.43 -5.10 -0.29
CA LEU A 89 15.43 -4.19 -0.85
C LEU A 89 16.41 -5.00 -1.68
N ASP A 90 16.63 -4.60 -2.92
CA ASP A 90 17.53 -5.27 -3.89
C ASP A 90 17.25 -6.78 -4.07
N GLY A 91 15.98 -7.17 -3.95
CA GLY A 91 15.54 -8.57 -4.08
C GLY A 91 16.00 -9.48 -2.95
N ILE A 92 16.53 -8.92 -1.85
CA ILE A 92 16.83 -9.67 -0.65
C ILE A 92 15.51 -9.81 0.12
N GLU A 93 14.89 -10.99 0.04
CA GLU A 93 13.71 -11.36 0.85
C GLU A 93 14.09 -11.25 2.34
N GLY A 94 13.52 -10.28 3.04
CA GLY A 94 13.55 -10.22 4.51
C GLY A 94 12.55 -11.22 5.14
N ASP A 95 12.22 -11.03 6.42
CA ASP A 95 11.04 -11.67 7.00
C ASP A 95 9.79 -11.21 6.21
N LYS A 96 8.95 -12.15 5.78
CA LYS A 96 7.79 -11.87 4.89
C LYS A 96 6.68 -11.03 5.53
N ASN A 97 6.88 -10.55 6.76
CA ASN A 97 5.95 -9.71 7.49
C ASN A 97 6.70 -8.58 8.22
N ALA A 98 6.70 -7.39 7.62
CA ALA A 98 7.29 -6.20 8.22
C ALA A 98 6.47 -5.71 9.43
N SER A 99 7.15 -5.08 10.38
CA SER A 99 6.53 -4.47 11.56
C SER A 99 6.16 -3.01 11.29
N GLY A 100 5.27 -2.43 12.09
CA GLY A 100 4.92 -1.03 11.91
C GLY A 100 3.55 -0.61 12.45
N THR A 101 3.05 0.48 11.90
CA THR A 101 1.76 1.08 12.22
C THR A 101 0.98 1.43 10.97
N PHE A 102 -0.34 1.30 11.04
CA PHE A 102 -1.28 1.68 9.99
C PHE A 102 -2.46 2.44 10.60
N LEU A 103 -2.86 3.54 9.96
CA LEU A 103 -3.98 4.37 10.38
C LEU A 103 -4.91 4.63 9.20
N LEU A 104 -6.17 4.23 9.36
CA LEU A 104 -7.23 4.54 8.41
C LEU A 104 -7.91 5.86 8.82
N LYS A 105 -7.81 6.89 7.98
CA LYS A 105 -8.43 8.22 8.17
C LYS A 105 -9.85 8.29 7.60
N LYS A 106 -10.12 7.51 6.56
CA LYS A 106 -11.45 7.34 5.94
C LYS A 106 -11.60 5.90 5.48
N GLY A 107 -12.75 5.27 5.77
CA GLY A 107 -13.09 3.92 5.33
C GLY A 107 -14.02 3.90 4.11
N GLY A 108 -14.71 2.78 3.92
CA GLY A 108 -15.59 2.53 2.76
C GLY A 108 -14.82 2.04 1.53
N ASP A 109 -15.44 2.15 0.36
CA ASP A 109 -14.89 1.65 -0.91
C ASP A 109 -13.67 2.43 -1.41
N TYR A 110 -13.49 3.64 -0.88
CA TYR A 110 -12.45 4.60 -1.26
C TYR A 110 -11.69 5.08 -0.02
N PRO A 111 -10.89 4.19 0.60
CA PRO A 111 -10.21 4.48 1.85
C PRO A 111 -9.08 5.49 1.69
N VAL A 112 -8.80 6.20 2.79
CA VAL A 112 -7.68 7.15 2.92
C VAL A 112 -6.95 6.83 4.20
N GLY A 113 -5.62 6.82 4.17
CA GLY A 113 -4.86 6.51 5.35
C GLY A 113 -3.37 6.78 5.20
N GLU A 114 -2.65 6.35 6.22
CA GLU A 114 -1.20 6.42 6.27
C GLU A 114 -0.63 5.17 6.93
N PHE A 115 0.62 4.89 6.62
CA PHE A 115 1.34 3.77 7.20
C PHE A 115 2.80 4.16 7.47
N LYS A 116 3.39 3.47 8.44
CA LYS A 116 4.82 3.47 8.70
C LYS A 116 5.24 2.05 9.01
N ILE A 117 6.00 1.45 8.12
CA ILE A 117 6.44 0.06 8.20
C ILE A 117 7.95 -0.01 8.13
N PHE A 118 8.52 -1.02 8.77
CA PHE A 118 9.96 -1.21 8.82
C PHE A 118 10.30 -2.69 8.94
N GLU A 119 11.44 -3.05 8.37
CA GLU A 119 12.12 -4.30 8.65
C GLU A 119 13.39 -3.97 9.42
N GLU A 120 13.55 -4.57 10.60
CA GLU A 120 14.63 -4.23 11.52
C GLU A 120 15.99 -4.52 10.87
N GLY A 121 16.85 -3.51 10.83
CA GLY A 121 18.17 -3.62 10.21
C GLY A 121 18.20 -3.60 8.68
N VAL A 122 17.05 -3.44 8.01
CA VAL A 122 16.97 -3.32 6.54
C VAL A 122 16.58 -1.90 6.14
N PHE A 123 15.30 -1.56 6.08
CA PHE A 123 14.83 -0.22 5.76
C PHE A 123 13.44 0.04 6.34
N SER A 124 12.99 1.30 6.25
CA SER A 124 11.63 1.68 6.57
C SER A 124 10.95 2.36 5.39
N ALA A 125 9.62 2.27 5.36
CA ALA A 125 8.78 2.98 4.43
C ALA A 125 7.63 3.65 5.18
N SER A 126 7.42 4.93 4.93
CA SER A 126 6.23 5.65 5.37
C SER A 126 5.47 6.15 4.16
N GLY A 127 4.14 6.05 4.19
CA GLY A 127 3.36 6.50 3.07
C GLY A 127 1.97 6.96 3.46
N GLU A 128 1.38 7.71 2.55
CA GLU A 128 0.00 8.17 2.57
C GLU A 128 -0.68 7.72 1.28
N PHE A 129 -1.95 7.37 1.40
CA PHE A 129 -2.73 6.85 0.28
C PHE A 129 -4.16 7.37 0.32
N GLU A 130 -4.74 7.54 -0.86
CA GLU A 130 -6.14 7.83 -1.07
C GLU A 130 -6.63 7.05 -2.29
N TYR A 131 -7.58 6.14 -2.07
CA TYR A 131 -8.34 5.52 -3.15
C TYR A 131 -9.42 6.52 -3.58
N LYS A 132 -9.60 6.69 -4.89
CA LYS A 132 -10.54 7.66 -5.46
C LYS A 132 -11.60 6.96 -6.31
N GLU A 133 -12.80 7.51 -6.25
CA GLU A 133 -13.88 7.19 -7.19
C GLU A 133 -13.57 7.81 -8.55
N VAL A 134 -13.73 7.03 -9.62
CA VAL A 134 -13.51 7.49 -10.99
C VAL A 134 -14.73 8.29 -11.43
N LYS A 135 -14.68 9.61 -11.34
CA LYS A 135 -15.81 10.47 -11.73
C LYS A 135 -16.17 10.42 -13.22
N ASP A 136 -15.26 9.95 -14.09
CA ASP A 136 -15.40 10.07 -15.54
C ASP A 136 -16.04 8.87 -16.27
N LYS A 137 -16.52 7.84 -15.57
CA LYS A 137 -17.34 6.78 -16.20
C LYS A 137 -18.86 6.97 -16.05
N LEU A 138 -19.32 7.89 -15.19
CA LEU A 138 -20.75 8.19 -15.07
C LEU A 138 -21.28 9.09 -16.19
N ASN A 139 -20.43 9.94 -16.79
CA ASN A 139 -20.87 10.86 -17.86
C ASN A 139 -20.73 10.28 -19.28
N ALA A 140 -20.07 9.12 -19.46
CA ALA A 140 -19.87 8.51 -20.78
C ALA A 140 -21.01 7.56 -21.23
N LYS A 141 -22.09 7.42 -20.43
CA LYS A 141 -23.29 6.66 -20.80
C LYS A 141 -24.54 7.52 -21.02
N VAL A 142 -24.39 8.84 -21.03
CA VAL A 142 -25.47 9.78 -21.40
C VAL A 142 -24.97 10.63 -22.54
N ASN A 143 -24.93 10.04 -23.75
CA ASN A 143 -25.07 10.70 -25.05
C ASN A 143 -25.35 9.64 -26.11
#